data_AF-A0A951DHJ1-F1
#
_entry.id   AF-A0A951DHJ1-F1
#
_cell.length_a   1.000
_cell.length_b   1.000
_cell.length_c   1.000
_cell.angle_alpha   90.00
_cell.angle_beta   90.00
_cell.angle_gamma   90.00
#
_symmetry.space_group_name_H-M   'P 1'
#
loop_
_entity.id
_entity.type
_entity.pdbx_description
1 polymer ?
#
loop_
_entity_poly.entity_id
_entity_poly.type
_entity_poly.pdbx_seq_one_letter_code
_entity_poly.pdbx_strand_id
1 'polypeptide(L)'
;MTDPRTCDVHRLHLVTYENGLKLQEKLVELRQREAIGDQLLLLEHPPVITLGRGGKLDHLLASPAALGANGVRFYETTRGGDITYHGPGQLVGYPILHLGEGNRDIRKYVTNLEEVLIRTVAEYGITATRVEGRRGIWVGNDKIAAIGVRIARWVTSHGWALNVNTNLEHFRLITPCGLHGTGVTSIARETGRSIAMNDVREVLAAKFAEVFTRTLVPREETLRLVKILVHDPSQDNVRVLLLHRKPQRGDFWQPITGSIEPDEAPDATARRELVEETGHAGEPRPLELVQSFMIESHYLESRGFTPPIIASEICYTAALDARLPIRLDADEHDDYGWFTLDEAYERIRWTDDREALERFQRLANA
;
A
#
# COMPACT_ATOMS: atom_id res chain seq x y z
N MET A 1 -4.52 32.92 19.02
CA MET A 1 -3.80 31.73 18.53
C MET A 1 -4.83 30.63 18.39
N THR A 2 -5.25 30.31 17.16
CA THR A 2 -6.15 29.18 16.92
C THR A 2 -5.43 27.88 17.27
N ASP A 3 -6.05 27.05 18.10
CA ASP A 3 -5.58 25.70 18.38
C ASP A 3 -5.21 24.98 17.07
N PRO A 4 -3.99 24.42 16.91
CA PRO A 4 -3.64 23.65 15.73
C PRO A 4 -4.69 22.58 15.48
N ARG A 5 -5.27 22.57 14.27
CA ARG A 5 -6.24 21.55 13.89
C ARG A 5 -5.60 20.17 14.03
N THR A 6 -6.33 19.22 14.59
CA THR A 6 -5.86 17.85 14.68
C THR A 6 -5.86 17.20 13.29
N CYS A 7 -4.90 16.31 13.06
CA CYS A 7 -4.86 15.47 11.88
C CYS A 7 -4.45 14.06 12.30
N ASP A 8 -5.28 13.07 12.03
CA ASP A 8 -4.97 11.68 12.31
C ASP A 8 -3.90 11.19 11.33
N VAL A 9 -2.86 10.51 11.81
CA VAL A 9 -1.79 9.95 10.97
C VAL A 9 -1.78 8.43 11.05
N HIS A 10 -1.90 7.80 9.89
CA HIS A 10 -1.86 6.34 9.70
C HIS A 10 -0.55 5.97 9.02
N ARG A 11 0.25 5.14 9.67
CA ARG A 11 1.52 4.62 9.12
C ARG A 11 1.29 3.20 8.64
N LEU A 12 0.75 3.10 7.44
CA LEU A 12 0.38 1.82 6.85
C LEU A 12 1.61 1.13 6.24
N HIS A 13 1.48 -0.17 6.04
CA HIS A 13 2.48 -1.00 5.40
C HIS A 13 2.35 -0.95 3.86
N LEU A 14 2.47 -2.09 3.19
CA LEU A 14 2.23 -2.20 1.76
C LEU A 14 0.72 -2.21 1.50
N VAL A 15 0.24 -1.31 0.66
CA VAL A 15 -1.20 -1.21 0.32
C VAL A 15 -1.31 -1.38 -1.19
N THR A 16 -2.10 -2.32 -1.71
CA THR A 16 -2.35 -2.35 -3.17
C THR A 16 -2.96 -1.02 -3.63
N TYR A 17 -2.65 -0.62 -4.86
CA TYR A 17 -3.09 0.70 -5.36
C TYR A 17 -4.62 0.84 -5.31
N GLU A 18 -5.35 -0.22 -5.63
CA GLU A 18 -6.81 -0.27 -5.54
C GLU A 18 -7.32 -0.06 -4.11
N ASN A 19 -6.75 -0.74 -3.12
CA ASN A 19 -7.15 -0.59 -1.72
C ASN A 19 -6.78 0.80 -1.17
N GLY A 20 -5.66 1.35 -1.62
CA GLY A 20 -5.27 2.74 -1.34
C GLY A 20 -6.25 3.76 -1.93
N LEU A 21 -6.82 3.51 -3.12
CA LEU A 21 -7.87 4.35 -3.70
C LEU A 21 -9.17 4.25 -2.92
N LYS A 22 -9.64 3.03 -2.62
CA LYS A 22 -10.88 2.80 -1.86
C LYS A 22 -10.83 3.47 -0.48
N LEU A 23 -9.70 3.32 0.23
CA LEU A 23 -9.49 3.97 1.52
C LEU A 23 -9.55 5.51 1.40
N GLN A 24 -8.87 6.08 0.40
CA GLN A 24 -8.94 7.53 0.16
C GLN A 24 -10.36 7.99 -0.15
N GLU A 25 -11.10 7.27 -0.99
CA GLU A 25 -12.49 7.61 -1.34
C GLU A 25 -13.39 7.63 -0.10
N LYS A 26 -13.27 6.61 0.76
CA LYS A 26 -14.00 6.55 2.03
C LYS A 26 -13.64 7.70 2.97
N LEU A 27 -12.35 7.98 3.14
CA LEU A 27 -11.89 9.07 4.00
C LEU A 27 -12.32 10.44 3.47
N VAL A 28 -12.28 10.65 2.15
CA VAL A 28 -12.77 11.87 1.51
C VAL A 28 -14.27 12.03 1.76
N GLU A 29 -15.06 10.96 1.57
CA GLU A 29 -16.50 10.97 1.82
C GLU A 29 -16.81 11.36 3.28
N LEU A 30 -16.19 10.68 4.25
CA LEU A 30 -16.37 10.96 5.67
C LEU A 30 -15.92 12.37 6.04
N ARG A 31 -14.80 12.84 5.48
CA ARG A 31 -14.28 14.18 5.73
C ARG A 31 -15.17 15.27 5.14
N GLN A 32 -15.74 15.05 3.95
CA GLN A 32 -16.70 15.97 3.30
C GLN A 32 -18.00 16.10 4.07
N ARG A 33 -18.40 15.05 4.80
CA ARG A 33 -19.54 15.04 5.72
C ARG A 33 -19.20 15.54 7.12
N GLU A 34 -17.94 15.92 7.35
CA GLU A 34 -17.40 16.34 8.65
C GLU A 34 -17.55 15.28 9.74
N ALA A 35 -17.67 14.00 9.36
CA ALA A 35 -17.78 12.88 10.30
C ALA A 35 -16.43 12.50 10.94
N ILE A 36 -15.32 12.89 10.30
CA ILE A 36 -13.94 12.68 10.78
C ILE A 36 -13.11 13.96 10.60
N GLY A 37 -12.00 14.04 11.33
CA GLY A 37 -10.99 15.09 11.17
C GLY A 37 -10.10 14.91 9.94
N ASP A 38 -9.17 15.84 9.74
CA ASP A 38 -8.14 15.75 8.68
C ASP A 38 -7.32 14.46 8.86
N GLN A 39 -6.91 13.82 7.76
CA GLN A 39 -6.15 12.57 7.79
C GLN A 39 -4.84 12.68 7.01
N LEU A 40 -3.82 11.95 7.42
CA LEU A 40 -2.58 11.72 6.69
C LEU A 40 -2.30 10.22 6.62
N LEU A 41 -2.33 9.65 5.41
CA LEU A 41 -1.86 8.29 5.19
C LEU A 41 -0.41 8.31 4.73
N LEU A 42 0.44 7.49 5.33
CA LEU A 42 1.82 7.22 4.89
C LEU A 42 1.94 5.73 4.60
N LEU A 43 2.31 5.36 3.37
CA LEU A 43 2.28 3.98 2.92
C LEU A 43 3.28 3.71 1.80
N GLU A 44 3.41 2.44 1.43
CA GLU A 44 4.09 2.01 0.21
C GLU A 44 3.09 1.24 -0.67
N HIS A 45 3.29 1.26 -1.99
CA HIS A 45 2.51 0.43 -2.91
C HIS A 45 3.36 -0.74 -3.43
N PRO A 46 2.77 -1.89 -3.78
CA PRO A 46 3.41 -2.84 -4.67
C PRO A 46 3.78 -2.16 -6.01
N PRO A 47 4.70 -2.71 -6.81
CA PRO A 47 5.11 -2.10 -8.07
C PRO A 47 3.90 -1.83 -9.00
N VAL A 48 3.68 -0.55 -9.29
CA VAL A 48 2.53 -0.10 -10.06
C VAL A 48 2.87 1.16 -10.86
N ILE A 49 2.45 1.19 -12.11
CA ILE A 49 2.42 2.39 -12.94
C ILE A 49 0.99 2.90 -12.98
N THR A 50 0.83 4.20 -12.76
CA THR A 50 -0.48 4.85 -12.78
C THR A 50 -0.53 5.92 -13.85
N LEU A 51 -1.61 5.98 -14.62
CA LEU A 51 -1.89 7.01 -15.62
C LEU A 51 -2.97 7.96 -15.08
N GLY A 52 -2.62 9.22 -14.81
CA GLY A 52 -3.54 10.24 -14.34
C GLY A 52 -4.42 10.82 -15.45
N ARG A 53 -5.38 11.69 -15.08
CA ARG A 53 -6.36 12.27 -16.01
C ARG A 53 -5.75 13.07 -17.16
N GLY A 54 -4.59 13.68 -16.94
CA GLY A 54 -3.90 14.47 -17.96
C GLY A 54 -2.90 13.65 -18.77
N GLY A 55 -2.83 12.35 -18.54
CA GLY A 55 -1.82 11.49 -19.11
C GLY A 55 -2.14 10.96 -20.49
N LYS A 56 -1.10 10.53 -21.19
CA LYS A 56 -1.20 9.91 -22.51
C LYS A 56 -0.65 8.49 -22.45
N LEU A 57 -1.35 7.54 -23.05
CA LEU A 57 -0.92 6.14 -23.08
C LEU A 57 0.44 5.97 -23.75
N ASP A 58 0.79 6.82 -24.72
CA ASP A 58 2.11 6.82 -25.39
C ASP A 58 3.29 7.05 -24.44
N HIS A 59 3.03 7.52 -23.21
CA HIS A 59 4.04 7.63 -22.18
C HIS A 59 4.32 6.31 -21.44
N LEU A 60 3.50 5.28 -21.63
CA LEU A 60 3.80 3.91 -21.23
C LEU A 60 4.67 3.26 -22.31
N LEU A 61 5.96 3.07 -22.01
CA LEU A 61 6.92 2.46 -22.94
C LEU A 61 6.87 0.94 -22.91
N ALA A 62 6.49 0.37 -21.75
CA ALA A 62 6.46 -1.06 -21.55
C ALA A 62 5.21 -1.70 -22.18
N SER A 63 5.41 -2.81 -22.89
CA SER A 63 4.32 -3.69 -23.29
C SER A 63 3.72 -4.40 -22.07
N PRO A 64 2.48 -4.92 -22.16
CA PRO A 64 1.89 -5.74 -21.07
C PRO A 64 2.79 -6.90 -20.63
N ALA A 65 3.50 -7.54 -21.56
CA ALA A 65 4.46 -8.60 -21.25
C ALA A 65 5.68 -8.08 -20.47
N ALA A 66 6.21 -6.90 -20.84
CA ALA A 66 7.31 -6.27 -20.10
C ALA A 66 6.88 -5.85 -18.69
N LEU A 67 5.65 -5.35 -18.54
CA LEU A 67 5.07 -5.05 -17.22
C LEU A 67 4.97 -6.32 -16.36
N GLY A 68 4.41 -7.40 -16.90
CA GLY A 68 4.32 -8.69 -16.21
C GLY A 68 5.70 -9.25 -15.81
N ALA A 69 6.68 -9.21 -16.71
CA ALA A 69 8.04 -9.68 -16.43
C ALA A 69 8.76 -8.87 -15.32
N ASN A 70 8.37 -7.61 -15.10
CA ASN A 70 8.88 -6.78 -14.01
C ASN A 70 7.99 -6.80 -12.76
N GLY A 71 6.90 -7.58 -12.77
CA GLY A 71 5.92 -7.60 -11.67
C GLY A 71 5.25 -6.25 -11.43
N VAL A 72 5.10 -5.42 -12.47
CA VAL A 72 4.54 -4.06 -12.39
C VAL A 72 3.11 -4.07 -12.91
N ARG A 73 2.16 -3.64 -12.07
CA ARG A 73 0.76 -3.48 -12.48
C ARG A 73 0.53 -2.13 -13.17
N PHE A 74 -0.51 -2.01 -13.98
CA PHE A 74 -0.89 -0.76 -14.63
C PHE A 74 -2.33 -0.37 -14.27
N TYR A 75 -2.54 0.90 -13.87
CA TYR A 75 -3.85 1.44 -13.54
C TYR A 75 -4.07 2.82 -14.16
N GLU A 76 -5.25 3.05 -14.72
CA GLU A 76 -5.74 4.40 -14.96
C GLU A 76 -6.38 4.96 -13.70
N THR A 77 -6.20 6.25 -13.43
CA THR A 77 -6.62 6.85 -12.17
C THR A 77 -7.07 8.30 -12.33
N THR A 78 -7.76 8.81 -11.31
CA THR A 78 -8.41 10.12 -11.36
C THR A 78 -7.53 11.27 -10.85
N ARG A 79 -6.30 10.99 -10.40
CA ARG A 79 -5.36 12.05 -9.98
C ARG A 79 -5.00 12.99 -11.13
N GLY A 80 -4.61 14.21 -10.76
CA GLY A 80 -3.93 15.11 -11.68
C GLY A 80 -2.55 14.56 -12.10
N GLY A 81 -2.00 15.14 -13.15
CA GLY A 81 -0.74 14.71 -13.75
C GLY A 81 -0.90 13.60 -14.76
N ASP A 82 0.24 13.14 -15.26
CA ASP A 82 0.39 12.20 -16.36
C ASP A 82 0.72 10.80 -15.80
N ILE A 83 1.74 10.10 -16.29
CA ILE A 83 2.17 8.78 -15.86
C ILE A 83 3.19 8.87 -14.71
N THR A 84 3.14 7.94 -13.76
CA THR A 84 4.17 7.78 -12.72
C THR A 84 4.27 6.33 -12.26
N TYR A 85 5.39 6.01 -11.62
CA TYR A 85 5.63 4.73 -10.95
C TYR A 85 5.54 4.88 -9.42
N HIS A 86 5.01 3.84 -8.78
CA HIS A 86 5.08 3.59 -7.34
C HIS A 86 5.55 2.16 -7.06
N GLY A 87 6.21 1.95 -5.93
CA GLY A 87 6.65 0.62 -5.52
C GLY A 87 7.34 0.61 -4.16
N PRO A 88 7.79 -0.55 -3.68
CA PRO A 88 8.54 -0.68 -2.44
C PRO A 88 9.77 0.23 -2.43
N GLY A 89 10.05 0.83 -1.26
CA GLY A 89 11.09 1.84 -1.11
C GLY A 89 10.68 3.25 -1.53
N GLN A 90 9.45 3.47 -2.01
CA GLN A 90 8.91 4.80 -2.29
C GLN A 90 7.86 5.17 -1.24
N LEU A 91 8.12 6.22 -0.44
CA LEU A 91 7.18 6.70 0.55
C LEU A 91 6.08 7.53 -0.11
N VAL A 92 4.89 6.95 -0.17
CA VAL A 92 3.69 7.60 -0.68
C VAL A 92 2.92 8.21 0.48
N GLY A 93 2.42 9.42 0.29
CA GLY A 93 1.59 10.07 1.29
C GLY A 93 0.33 10.70 0.72
N TYR A 94 -0.77 10.48 1.41
CA TYR A 94 -2.11 10.95 1.04
C TYR A 94 -2.72 11.81 2.14
N PRO A 95 -2.52 13.15 2.10
CA PRO A 95 -3.24 14.06 2.98
C PRO A 95 -4.69 14.20 2.52
N ILE A 96 -5.63 13.86 3.40
CA ILE A 96 -7.07 14.06 3.22
C ILE A 96 -7.50 15.22 4.11
N LEU A 97 -7.32 16.43 3.59
CA LEU A 97 -7.49 17.68 4.31
C LEU A 97 -8.68 18.45 3.75
N HIS A 98 -9.46 19.08 4.63
CA HIS A 98 -10.43 20.07 4.19
C HIS A 98 -9.79 21.46 4.13
N LEU A 99 -9.63 22.01 2.92
CA LEU A 99 -8.95 23.29 2.68
C LEU A 99 -9.75 24.52 3.19
N GLY A 100 -10.99 24.34 3.66
CA GLY A 100 -11.79 25.37 4.34
C GLY A 100 -12.22 26.52 3.44
N GLU A 101 -12.89 27.53 4.01
CA GLU A 101 -13.33 28.71 3.25
C GLU A 101 -12.25 29.79 3.12
N GLY A 102 -11.32 29.89 4.09
CA GLY A 102 -10.22 30.86 4.11
C GLY A 102 -8.86 30.35 3.62
N ASN A 103 -8.74 29.08 3.24
CA ASN A 103 -7.50 28.45 2.73
C ASN A 103 -7.73 27.78 1.36
N ARG A 104 -8.66 28.34 0.56
CA ARG A 104 -9.00 27.91 -0.81
C ARG A 104 -7.90 28.27 -1.82
N ASP A 105 -6.67 27.85 -1.54
CA ASP A 105 -5.52 28.07 -2.41
C ASP A 105 -4.83 26.73 -2.69
N ILE A 106 -5.19 26.18 -3.85
CA ILE A 106 -4.62 24.92 -4.36
C ILE A 106 -3.12 25.08 -4.62
N ARG A 107 -2.67 26.26 -5.05
CA ARG A 107 -1.25 26.49 -5.33
C ARG A 107 -0.46 26.47 -4.02
N LYS A 108 -0.94 27.21 -3.00
CA LYS A 108 -0.35 27.18 -1.65
C LYS A 108 -0.34 25.78 -1.07
N TYR A 109 -1.43 25.01 -1.22
CA TYR A 109 -1.47 23.61 -0.78
C TYR A 109 -0.34 22.79 -1.41
N VAL A 110 -0.18 22.86 -2.73
CA VAL A 110 0.89 22.12 -3.43
C VAL A 110 2.29 22.63 -3.06
N THR A 111 2.48 23.95 -2.94
CA THR A 111 3.74 24.55 -2.49
C THR A 111 4.12 24.08 -1.09
N ASN A 112 3.14 23.92 -0.20
CA ASN A 112 3.34 23.37 1.14
C ASN A 112 3.70 21.88 1.11
N LEU A 113 3.12 21.08 0.22
CA LEU A 113 3.56 19.70 0.02
C LEU A 113 5.02 19.63 -0.44
N GLU A 114 5.40 20.47 -1.41
CA GLU A 114 6.81 20.58 -1.85
C GLU A 114 7.71 21.00 -0.68
N GLU A 115 7.24 21.89 0.21
CA GLU A 115 8.01 22.34 1.38
C GLU A 115 8.24 21.22 2.38
N VAL A 116 7.21 20.42 2.69
CA VAL A 116 7.32 19.24 3.55
C VAL A 116 8.40 18.31 3.01
N LEU A 117 8.39 18.04 1.70
CA LEU A 117 9.34 17.14 1.06
C LEU A 117 10.76 17.70 1.04
N ILE A 118 10.93 19.00 0.72
CA ILE A 118 12.25 19.67 0.75
C ILE A 118 12.85 19.60 2.15
N ARG A 119 12.06 19.94 3.18
CA ARG A 119 12.52 19.87 4.58
C ARG A 119 12.82 18.44 5.02
N THR A 120 12.07 17.46 4.53
CA THR A 120 12.30 16.04 4.83
C THR A 120 13.64 15.59 4.27
N VAL A 121 13.92 15.83 2.98
CA VAL A 121 15.17 15.37 2.35
C VAL A 121 16.39 16.15 2.86
N ALA A 122 16.21 17.38 3.33
CA ALA A 122 17.27 18.18 3.95
C ALA A 122 17.85 17.53 5.23
N GLU A 123 17.05 16.79 6.01
CA GLU A 123 17.53 16.03 7.18
C GLU A 123 18.53 14.91 6.80
N TYR A 124 18.52 14.51 5.53
CA TYR A 124 19.46 13.53 4.97
C TYR A 124 20.64 14.21 4.23
N GLY A 125 20.79 15.53 4.36
CA GLY A 125 21.85 16.31 3.69
C GLY A 125 21.59 16.60 2.21
N ILE A 126 20.37 16.35 1.72
CA ILE A 126 20.02 16.53 0.31
C ILE A 126 19.43 17.92 0.09
N THR A 127 20.04 18.68 -0.82
CA THR A 127 19.50 19.99 -1.24
C THR A 127 18.56 19.81 -2.43
N ALA A 128 17.26 19.81 -2.17
CA ALA A 128 16.23 19.76 -3.20
C ALA A 128 15.59 21.13 -3.47
N THR A 129 15.17 21.36 -4.71
CA THR A 129 14.56 22.63 -5.16
C THR A 129 13.23 22.40 -5.88
N ARG A 130 12.49 23.49 -6.06
CA ARG A 130 11.33 23.56 -6.95
C ARG A 130 11.80 24.01 -8.32
N VAL A 131 11.24 23.42 -9.37
CA VAL A 131 11.50 23.85 -10.74
C VAL A 131 10.23 24.46 -11.31
N GLU A 132 10.32 25.70 -11.81
CA GLU A 132 9.17 26.41 -12.34
C GLU A 132 8.51 25.62 -13.47
N GLY A 133 7.17 25.56 -13.44
CA GLY A 133 6.38 24.77 -14.39
C GLY A 133 6.42 23.25 -14.16
N ARG A 134 7.21 22.73 -13.21
CA ARG A 134 7.38 21.29 -12.97
C ARG A 134 7.06 20.90 -11.52
N ARG A 135 5.91 20.24 -11.34
CA ARG A 135 5.46 19.75 -10.02
C ARG A 135 6.40 18.69 -9.44
N GLY A 136 6.55 18.74 -8.11
CA GLY A 136 7.46 17.88 -7.37
C GLY A 136 8.74 18.60 -6.97
N ILE A 137 9.67 17.85 -6.38
CA ILE A 137 10.96 18.38 -5.92
C ILE A 137 12.12 17.66 -6.61
N TRP A 138 13.22 18.39 -6.79
CA TRP A 138 14.29 18.04 -7.72
C TRP A 138 15.66 18.20 -7.07
N VAL A 139 16.60 17.31 -7.40
CA VAL A 139 18.03 17.42 -7.07
C VAL A 139 18.77 17.60 -8.38
N GLY A 140 19.25 18.82 -8.64
CA GLY A 140 19.72 19.18 -9.99
C GLY A 140 18.62 18.97 -11.03
N ASN A 141 18.86 18.07 -11.99
CA ASN A 141 17.91 17.71 -13.04
C ASN A 141 17.09 16.43 -12.73
N ASP A 142 17.34 15.77 -11.61
CA ASP A 142 16.72 14.49 -11.27
C ASP A 142 15.57 14.70 -10.27
N LYS A 143 14.39 14.15 -10.58
CA LYS A 143 13.22 14.24 -9.70
C LYS A 143 13.38 13.26 -8.53
N ILE A 144 13.29 13.76 -7.30
CA ILE A 144 13.31 12.92 -6.09
C ILE A 144 11.92 12.64 -5.54
N ALA A 145 10.95 13.53 -5.77
CA ALA A 145 9.56 13.27 -5.42
C ALA A 145 8.56 13.83 -6.44
N ALA A 146 7.53 13.04 -6.74
CA ALA A 146 6.39 13.46 -7.55
C ALA A 146 5.25 13.96 -6.65
N ILE A 147 4.48 14.93 -7.14
CA ILE A 147 3.24 15.39 -6.49
C ILE A 147 2.12 15.36 -7.51
N GLY A 148 1.03 14.69 -7.16
CA GLY A 148 -0.19 14.62 -7.94
C GLY A 148 -1.37 14.56 -6.99
N VAL A 149 -2.21 15.58 -7.02
CA VAL A 149 -3.33 15.75 -6.09
C VAL A 149 -4.65 15.82 -6.86
N ARG A 150 -5.74 15.45 -6.18
CA ARG A 150 -7.11 15.73 -6.60
C ARG A 150 -7.81 16.50 -5.49
N ILE A 151 -8.69 17.42 -5.84
CA ILE A 151 -9.49 18.17 -4.88
C ILE A 151 -10.94 18.10 -5.32
N ALA A 152 -11.81 17.66 -4.42
CA ALA A 152 -13.24 17.57 -4.64
C ALA A 152 -13.97 18.11 -3.41
N ARG A 153 -14.89 19.07 -3.62
CA ARG A 153 -15.60 19.77 -2.54
C ARG A 153 -14.66 20.27 -1.43
N TRP A 154 -13.52 20.85 -1.85
CA TRP A 154 -12.45 21.35 -0.96
C TRP A 154 -11.76 20.32 -0.06
N VAL A 155 -12.01 19.03 -0.26
CA VAL A 155 -11.26 17.94 0.37
C VAL A 155 -10.23 17.39 -0.60
N THR A 156 -8.99 17.23 -0.12
CA THR A 156 -7.86 16.72 -0.91
C THR A 156 -7.83 15.20 -0.94
N SER A 157 -7.30 14.63 -2.02
CA SER A 157 -6.88 13.23 -2.12
C SER A 157 -5.65 13.10 -3.03
N HIS A 158 -5.07 11.91 -3.06
CA HIS A 158 -3.71 11.65 -3.52
C HIS A 158 -2.71 12.54 -2.75
N GLY A 159 -1.56 12.85 -3.31
CA GLY A 159 -0.53 13.56 -2.57
C GLY A 159 0.82 13.48 -3.25
N TRP A 160 1.78 12.85 -2.58
CA TRP A 160 3.16 12.73 -3.07
C TRP A 160 3.64 11.30 -3.12
N ALA A 161 4.76 11.13 -3.82
CA ALA A 161 5.55 9.91 -3.90
C ALA A 161 7.03 10.30 -3.81
N LEU A 162 7.64 10.07 -2.64
CA LEU A 162 9.04 10.38 -2.35
C LEU A 162 9.89 9.13 -2.56
N ASN A 163 10.90 9.23 -3.43
CA ASN A 163 11.81 8.12 -3.66
C ASN A 163 12.82 8.00 -2.50
N VAL A 164 12.73 6.92 -1.73
CA VAL A 164 13.65 6.65 -0.60
C VAL A 164 14.68 5.60 -1.00
N ASN A 165 14.25 4.33 -1.03
CA ASN A 165 15.03 3.18 -1.51
C ASN A 165 14.44 2.61 -2.81
N THR A 166 13.65 3.42 -3.52
CA THR A 166 12.88 3.01 -4.70
C THR A 166 13.75 2.31 -5.74
N ASN A 167 13.25 1.23 -6.33
CA ASN A 167 13.83 0.70 -7.56
C ASN A 167 13.63 1.69 -8.72
N LEU A 168 14.64 2.51 -8.99
CA LEU A 168 14.59 3.55 -10.01
C LEU A 168 14.56 2.99 -11.45
N GLU A 169 14.94 1.73 -11.66
CA GLU A 169 14.93 1.09 -12.98
C GLU A 169 13.52 0.98 -13.56
N HIS A 170 12.49 0.85 -12.71
CA HIS A 170 11.10 0.81 -13.15
C HIS A 170 10.62 2.13 -13.77
N PHE A 171 11.28 3.26 -13.51
CA PHE A 171 10.98 4.50 -14.23
C PHE A 171 11.36 4.44 -15.71
N ARG A 172 12.21 3.48 -16.15
CA ARG A 172 12.51 3.26 -17.57
C ARG A 172 11.36 2.64 -18.36
N LEU A 173 10.34 2.11 -17.66
CA LEU A 173 9.12 1.56 -18.27
C LEU A 173 8.16 2.67 -18.73
N ILE A 174 8.44 3.93 -18.38
CA ILE A 174 7.59 5.09 -18.66
C ILE A 174 8.42 6.26 -19.17
N THR A 175 7.78 7.17 -19.91
CA THR A 175 8.32 8.50 -20.21
C THR A 175 7.58 9.51 -19.36
N PRO A 176 8.14 9.99 -18.24
CA PRO A 176 7.47 10.99 -17.44
C PRO A 176 7.33 12.31 -18.21
N CYS A 177 6.11 12.62 -18.63
CA CYS A 177 5.59 13.92 -19.06
C CYS A 177 6.59 14.82 -19.83
N GLY A 178 7.01 14.43 -21.04
CA GLY A 178 7.64 15.33 -22.03
C GLY A 178 8.98 15.99 -21.65
N LEU A 179 9.61 15.55 -20.56
CA LEU A 179 10.87 16.11 -20.08
C LEU A 179 12.06 15.32 -20.63
N HIS A 180 12.47 15.65 -21.85
CA HIS A 180 13.74 15.18 -22.38
C HIS A 180 14.89 15.72 -21.50
N GLY A 181 15.77 14.83 -21.02
CA GLY A 181 16.96 15.21 -20.26
C GLY A 181 16.78 15.36 -18.73
N THR A 182 15.68 14.90 -18.15
CA THR A 182 15.52 14.80 -16.69
C THR A 182 15.49 13.35 -16.23
N GLY A 183 16.23 13.01 -15.18
CA GLY A 183 16.19 11.69 -14.56
C GLY A 183 15.31 11.64 -13.32
N VAL A 184 15.46 10.54 -12.59
CA VAL A 184 14.89 10.33 -11.26
C VAL A 184 16.01 9.96 -10.29
N THR A 185 15.88 10.38 -9.04
CA THR A 185 16.79 9.99 -7.97
C THR A 185 16.00 9.57 -6.73
N SER A 186 16.72 9.14 -5.69
CA SER A 186 16.18 8.71 -4.41
C SER A 186 17.10 9.13 -3.26
N ILE A 187 16.59 9.16 -2.03
CA ILE A 187 17.44 9.42 -0.85
C ILE A 187 18.62 8.44 -0.79
N ALA A 188 18.38 7.15 -1.09
CA ALA A 188 19.43 6.15 -1.08
C ALA A 188 20.50 6.39 -2.15
N ARG A 189 20.12 6.85 -3.35
CA ARG A 189 21.06 7.18 -4.41
C ARG A 189 21.91 8.40 -4.06
N GLU A 190 21.28 9.45 -3.53
CA GLU A 190 21.98 10.70 -3.16
C GLU A 190 22.90 10.52 -1.94
N THR A 191 22.55 9.64 -1.00
CA THR A 191 23.34 9.38 0.21
C THR A 191 24.30 8.19 0.10
N GLY A 192 24.17 7.37 -0.94
CA GLY A 192 24.96 6.16 -1.16
C GLY A 192 24.64 4.99 -0.21
N ARG A 193 23.51 5.03 0.52
CA ARG A 193 23.11 3.96 1.46
C ARG A 193 21.59 3.79 1.54
N SER A 194 21.14 2.59 1.89
CA SER A 194 19.72 2.35 2.20
C SER A 194 19.32 3.07 3.50
N ILE A 195 18.09 3.59 3.55
CA ILE A 195 17.52 4.30 4.69
C ILE A 195 16.35 3.50 5.27
N ALA A 196 16.25 3.40 6.60
CA ALA A 196 15.10 2.76 7.22
C ALA A 196 13.82 3.56 6.92
N MET A 197 12.80 2.91 6.33
CA MET A 197 11.60 3.62 5.90
C MET A 197 10.85 4.27 7.07
N ASN A 198 10.87 3.65 8.26
CA ASN A 198 10.23 4.22 9.45
C ASN A 198 10.87 5.54 9.89
N ASP A 199 12.19 5.70 9.77
CA ASP A 199 12.85 6.98 10.07
C ASP A 199 12.34 8.07 9.14
N VAL A 200 12.18 7.78 7.84
CA VAL A 200 11.64 8.73 6.87
C VAL A 200 10.17 9.05 7.17
N ARG A 201 9.36 8.06 7.55
CA ARG A 201 7.96 8.27 7.97
C ARG A 201 7.88 9.25 9.14
N GLU A 202 8.72 9.10 10.16
CA GLU A 202 8.74 9.99 11.34
C GLU A 202 9.16 11.41 10.97
N VAL A 203 10.27 11.55 10.23
CA VAL A 203 10.76 12.87 9.79
C VAL A 203 9.69 13.57 8.97
N LEU A 204 9.10 12.86 7.99
CA LEU A 204 8.11 13.44 7.10
C LEU A 204 6.86 13.87 7.87
N ALA A 205 6.35 13.02 8.76
CA ALA A 205 5.19 13.35 9.61
C ALA A 205 5.46 14.62 10.44
N ALA A 206 6.64 14.75 11.05
CA ALA A 206 7.03 15.94 11.78
C ALA A 206 7.06 17.20 10.88
N LYS A 207 7.69 17.13 9.69
CA LYS A 207 7.72 18.26 8.76
C LYS A 207 6.33 18.62 8.23
N PHE A 208 5.46 17.64 8.04
CA PHE A 208 4.06 17.87 7.69
C PHE A 208 3.33 18.64 8.79
N ALA A 209 3.46 18.21 10.04
CA ALA A 209 2.87 18.87 11.21
C ALA A 209 3.28 20.35 11.31
N GLU A 210 4.57 20.64 11.11
CA GLU A 210 5.12 22.00 11.11
C GLU A 210 4.55 22.87 9.98
N VAL A 211 4.68 22.41 8.72
CA VAL A 211 4.30 23.20 7.54
C VAL A 211 2.80 23.45 7.46
N PHE A 212 1.98 22.46 7.85
CA PHE A 212 0.53 22.59 7.84
C PHE A 212 -0.06 23.12 9.15
N THR A 213 0.76 23.35 10.17
CA THR A 213 0.35 23.72 11.53
C THR A 213 -0.77 22.79 12.02
N ARG A 214 -0.42 21.51 12.13
CA ARG A 214 -1.31 20.43 12.57
C ARG A 214 -0.72 19.71 13.78
N THR A 215 -1.60 19.32 14.69
CA THR A 215 -1.25 18.35 15.75
C THR A 215 -1.56 16.96 15.21
N LEU A 216 -0.52 16.15 15.01
CA LEU A 216 -0.70 14.79 14.51
C LEU A 216 -1.12 13.85 15.64
N VAL A 217 -2.16 13.07 15.40
CA VAL A 217 -2.65 12.03 16.32
C VAL A 217 -2.39 10.68 15.67
N PRO A 218 -1.44 9.87 16.17
CA PRO A 218 -1.20 8.54 15.64
C PRO A 218 -2.44 7.66 15.75
N ARG A 219 -2.73 6.90 14.69
CA ARG A 219 -3.74 5.85 14.67
C ARG A 219 -3.06 4.53 14.37
N GLU A 220 -3.34 3.54 15.20
CA GLU A 220 -2.99 2.14 14.96
C GLU A 220 -4.06 1.48 14.09
N GLU A 221 -3.69 0.44 13.37
CA GLU A 221 -4.65 -0.39 12.67
C GLU A 221 -5.69 -0.98 13.63
N THR A 222 -6.94 -0.96 13.18
CA THR A 222 -8.09 -1.46 13.94
C THR A 222 -8.05 -2.96 14.16
N LEU A 223 -7.48 -3.69 13.20
CA LEU A 223 -7.36 -5.14 13.21
C LEU A 223 -5.95 -5.56 12.81
N ARG A 224 -5.51 -6.68 13.40
CA ARG A 224 -4.25 -7.33 13.07
C ARG A 224 -4.55 -8.76 12.68
N LEU A 225 -4.08 -9.16 11.52
CA LEU A 225 -4.37 -10.44 10.88
C LEU A 225 -3.08 -11.17 10.54
N VAL A 226 -3.18 -12.49 10.37
CA VAL A 226 -2.17 -13.30 9.70
C VAL A 226 -2.75 -13.89 8.43
N LYS A 227 -1.92 -14.02 7.39
CA LYS A 227 -2.20 -14.83 6.21
C LYS A 227 -1.19 -15.94 6.10
N ILE A 228 -1.62 -17.15 5.75
CA ILE A 228 -0.71 -18.28 5.57
C ILE A 228 -0.92 -18.86 4.17
N LEU A 229 0.09 -18.72 3.31
CA LEU A 229 0.18 -19.44 2.05
C LEU A 229 0.73 -20.84 2.32
N VAL A 230 -0.17 -21.80 2.40
CA VAL A 230 0.18 -23.21 2.54
C VAL A 230 0.55 -23.76 1.17
N HIS A 231 1.72 -24.38 1.05
CA HIS A 231 2.22 -24.94 -0.20
C HIS A 231 2.69 -26.40 -0.04
N ASP A 232 2.62 -27.15 -1.13
CA ASP A 232 3.19 -28.49 -1.22
C ASP A 232 4.71 -28.36 -1.44
N PRO A 233 5.57 -28.96 -0.58
CA PRO A 233 7.01 -28.92 -0.76
C PRO A 233 7.53 -29.88 -1.85
N SER A 234 6.66 -30.68 -2.49
CA SER A 234 7.08 -31.55 -3.59
C SER A 234 7.70 -30.73 -4.73
N GLN A 235 8.84 -31.21 -5.27
CA GLN A 235 9.68 -30.41 -6.19
C GLN A 235 9.05 -30.23 -7.58
N ASP A 236 8.11 -31.10 -7.95
CA ASP A 236 7.44 -31.05 -9.25
C ASP A 236 6.15 -30.24 -9.14
N ASN A 237 6.19 -29.01 -9.65
CA ASN A 237 5.04 -28.08 -9.77
C ASN A 237 4.45 -27.64 -8.42
N VAL A 238 4.95 -26.52 -7.88
CA VAL A 238 4.49 -25.93 -6.61
C VAL A 238 2.99 -25.67 -6.66
N ARG A 239 2.27 -26.28 -5.72
CA ARG A 239 0.84 -26.08 -5.51
C ARG A 239 0.58 -25.41 -4.18
N VAL A 240 -0.46 -24.57 -4.13
CA VAL A 240 -0.91 -23.88 -2.92
C VAL A 240 -2.32 -24.32 -2.57
N LEU A 241 -2.59 -24.40 -1.27
CA LEU A 241 -3.91 -24.68 -0.73
C LEU A 241 -4.72 -23.38 -0.68
N LEU A 242 -5.92 -23.41 -1.26
CA LEU A 242 -6.93 -22.39 -1.06
C LEU A 242 -8.15 -23.00 -0.40
N LEU A 243 -8.82 -22.22 0.44
CA LEU A 243 -10.06 -22.56 1.10
C LEU A 243 -11.20 -21.77 0.47
N HIS A 244 -12.32 -22.43 0.22
CA HIS A 244 -13.53 -21.78 -0.26
C HIS A 244 -14.35 -21.26 0.92
N ARG A 245 -14.57 -19.95 0.98
CA ARG A 245 -15.49 -19.35 1.95
C ARG A 245 -16.91 -19.67 1.57
N LYS A 246 -17.71 -20.10 2.55
CA LYS A 246 -19.14 -20.36 2.37
C LYS A 246 -19.87 -19.20 1.67
N PRO A 247 -20.95 -19.45 0.92
CA PRO A 247 -21.72 -18.42 0.26
C PRO A 247 -22.21 -17.29 1.19
N GLN A 248 -22.61 -17.64 2.42
CA GLN A 248 -23.08 -16.67 3.42
C GLN A 248 -21.95 -15.80 4.00
N ARG A 249 -20.69 -16.19 3.77
CA ARG A 249 -19.48 -15.48 4.20
C ARG A 249 -18.68 -14.88 3.04
N GLY A 250 -19.27 -14.83 1.84
CA GLY A 250 -18.81 -14.03 0.71
C GLY A 250 -18.54 -14.78 -0.59
N ASP A 251 -18.56 -16.11 -0.59
CA ASP A 251 -18.43 -16.97 -1.78
C ASP A 251 -17.13 -16.74 -2.59
N PHE A 252 -15.97 -17.04 -2.01
CA PHE A 252 -14.69 -16.85 -2.68
C PHE A 252 -13.58 -17.76 -2.15
N TRP A 253 -12.57 -18.01 -2.99
CA TRP A 253 -11.36 -18.73 -2.63
C TRP A 253 -10.32 -17.78 -2.02
N GLN A 254 -9.69 -18.22 -0.93
CA GLN A 254 -8.64 -17.47 -0.24
C GLN A 254 -7.57 -18.39 0.37
N PRO A 255 -6.36 -17.88 0.63
CA PRO A 255 -5.44 -18.49 1.59
C PRO A 255 -6.02 -18.48 3.02
N ILE A 256 -5.40 -19.24 3.92
CA ILE A 256 -5.76 -19.20 5.35
C ILE A 256 -5.54 -17.78 5.87
N THR A 257 -6.53 -17.24 6.57
CA THR A 257 -6.49 -15.91 7.16
C THR A 257 -7.09 -15.95 8.56
N GLY A 258 -6.38 -15.38 9.53
CA GLY A 258 -6.76 -15.44 10.93
C GLY A 258 -6.61 -14.11 11.65
N SER A 259 -7.39 -13.91 12.70
CA SER A 259 -7.28 -12.70 13.54
C SER A 259 -6.27 -12.92 14.65
N ILE A 260 -5.39 -11.94 14.86
CA ILE A 260 -4.45 -11.94 15.99
C ILE A 260 -5.20 -11.46 17.23
N GLU A 261 -5.28 -12.33 18.24
CA GLU A 261 -5.91 -12.00 19.52
C GLU A 261 -5.07 -10.99 20.31
N PRO A 262 -5.67 -10.23 21.25
CA PRO A 262 -4.92 -9.40 22.18
C PRO A 262 -3.82 -10.23 22.88
N ASP A 263 -2.61 -9.68 22.92
CA ASP A 263 -1.40 -10.29 23.51
C ASP A 263 -0.88 -11.57 22.82
N GLU A 264 -1.48 -12.02 21.71
CA GLU A 264 -0.97 -13.14 20.93
C GLU A 264 0.15 -12.69 19.98
N ALA A 265 1.24 -13.45 19.95
CA ALA A 265 2.33 -13.21 19.00
C ALA A 265 1.89 -13.67 17.59
N PRO A 266 2.19 -12.91 16.51
CA PRO A 266 1.74 -13.24 15.16
C PRO A 266 2.12 -14.66 14.69
N ASP A 267 3.27 -15.17 15.10
CA ASP A 267 3.74 -16.52 14.76
C ASP A 267 2.98 -17.62 15.52
N ALA A 268 2.49 -17.32 16.73
CA ALA A 268 1.59 -18.20 17.47
C ALA A 268 0.21 -18.24 16.81
N THR A 269 -0.35 -17.09 16.44
CA THR A 269 -1.60 -16.98 15.66
C THR A 269 -1.48 -17.80 14.38
N ALA A 270 -0.40 -17.63 13.60
CA ALA A 270 -0.22 -18.36 12.36
C ALA A 270 -0.18 -19.89 12.55
N ARG A 271 0.40 -20.39 13.65
CA ARG A 271 0.41 -21.82 13.98
C ARG A 271 -0.97 -22.32 14.38
N ARG A 272 -1.72 -21.54 15.17
CA ARG A 272 -3.08 -21.86 15.60
C ARG A 272 -4.02 -21.95 14.40
N GLU A 273 -4.04 -20.92 13.58
CA GLU A 273 -4.91 -20.82 12.39
C GLU A 273 -4.61 -21.92 11.36
N LEU A 274 -3.33 -22.30 11.19
CA LEU A 274 -2.97 -23.44 10.35
C LEU A 274 -3.62 -24.74 10.84
N VAL A 275 -3.61 -24.98 12.15
CA VAL A 275 -4.20 -26.19 12.75
C VAL A 275 -5.72 -26.14 12.70
N GLU A 276 -6.33 -24.99 12.98
CA GLU A 276 -7.79 -24.81 12.97
C GLU A 276 -8.37 -25.05 11.57
N GLU A 277 -7.69 -24.53 10.54
CA GLU A 277 -8.20 -24.55 9.17
C GLU A 277 -7.79 -25.78 8.35
N THR A 278 -6.76 -26.51 8.81
CA THR A 278 -6.30 -27.71 8.09
C THR A 278 -6.39 -29.01 8.89
N GLY A 279 -6.46 -28.93 10.21
CA GLY A 279 -6.29 -30.06 11.12
C GLY A 279 -4.84 -30.52 11.28
N HIS A 280 -3.86 -29.85 10.64
CA HIS A 280 -2.45 -30.25 10.65
C HIS A 280 -1.58 -29.16 11.26
N ALA A 281 -0.61 -29.59 12.07
CA ALA A 281 0.46 -28.71 12.51
C ALA A 281 1.48 -28.50 11.39
N GLY A 282 2.13 -27.35 11.40
CA GLY A 282 3.23 -27.02 10.51
C GLY A 282 4.10 -25.91 11.10
N GLU A 283 5.11 -25.49 10.33
CA GLU A 283 6.02 -24.41 10.71
C GLU A 283 5.81 -23.19 9.80
N PRO A 284 4.94 -22.23 10.18
CA PRO A 284 4.81 -20.97 9.49
C PRO A 284 6.13 -20.20 9.47
N ARG A 285 6.55 -19.76 8.28
CA ARG A 285 7.73 -18.91 8.06
C ARG A 285 7.31 -17.56 7.51
N PRO A 286 7.83 -16.43 8.04
CA PRO A 286 7.50 -15.11 7.54
C PRO A 286 7.78 -14.97 6.03
N LEU A 287 6.84 -14.39 5.29
CA LEU A 287 6.98 -14.09 3.87
C LEU A 287 7.67 -12.74 3.61
N GLU A 288 8.12 -12.07 4.68
CA GLU A 288 8.65 -10.69 4.67
C GLU A 288 7.68 -9.72 3.96
N LEU A 289 6.38 -9.92 4.19
CA LEU A 289 5.31 -9.13 3.61
C LEU A 289 4.32 -8.80 4.72
N VAL A 290 4.12 -7.50 4.93
CA VAL A 290 3.05 -6.96 5.76
C VAL A 290 2.24 -6.02 4.89
N GLN A 291 0.92 -6.21 4.88
CA GLN A 291 -0.01 -5.43 4.07
C GLN A 291 -0.97 -4.67 4.97
N SER A 292 -1.52 -3.56 4.47
CA SER A 292 -2.63 -2.87 5.12
C SER A 292 -3.76 -2.63 4.11
N PHE A 293 -5.00 -2.77 4.56
CA PHE A 293 -6.18 -2.54 3.72
C PHE A 293 -7.39 -2.15 4.56
N MET A 294 -8.37 -1.52 3.91
CA MET A 294 -9.65 -1.19 4.54
C MET A 294 -10.60 -2.38 4.40
N ILE A 295 -11.28 -2.72 5.49
CA ILE A 295 -12.35 -3.71 5.52
C ILE A 295 -13.69 -2.99 5.63
N GLU A 296 -14.60 -3.24 4.69
CA GLU A 296 -16.00 -2.86 4.81
C GLU A 296 -16.81 -4.10 5.18
N SER A 297 -17.28 -4.15 6.43
CA SER A 297 -17.97 -5.32 6.97
C SER A 297 -19.01 -4.92 8.02
N HIS A 298 -20.28 -5.07 7.66
CA HIS A 298 -21.40 -4.88 8.60
C HIS A 298 -21.31 -5.81 9.81
N TYR A 299 -20.72 -7.00 9.65
CA TYR A 299 -20.46 -7.91 10.76
C TYR A 299 -19.52 -7.27 11.80
N LEU A 300 -18.39 -6.70 11.35
CA LEU A 300 -17.46 -6.03 12.25
C LEU A 300 -18.08 -4.76 12.86
N GLU A 301 -18.84 -4.00 12.08
CA GLU A 301 -19.59 -2.85 12.61
C GLU A 301 -20.56 -3.29 13.73
N SER A 302 -21.28 -4.40 13.55
CA SER A 302 -22.19 -4.95 14.57
C SER A 302 -21.48 -5.41 15.85
N ARG A 303 -20.16 -5.65 15.77
CA ARG A 303 -19.29 -6.03 16.88
C ARG A 303 -18.61 -4.83 17.57
N GLY A 304 -18.93 -3.60 17.14
CA GLY A 304 -18.48 -2.37 17.77
C GLY A 304 -17.30 -1.68 17.06
N PHE A 305 -16.84 -2.20 15.92
CA PHE A 305 -15.80 -1.53 15.13
C PHE A 305 -16.37 -0.32 14.38
N THR A 306 -15.70 0.83 14.48
CA THR A 306 -16.14 2.07 13.81
C THR A 306 -15.37 2.26 12.50
N PRO A 307 -16.05 2.45 11.35
CA PRO A 307 -15.39 2.71 10.07
C PRO A 307 -14.60 4.03 10.03
N PRO A 308 -13.53 4.12 9.23
CA PRO A 308 -12.97 3.03 8.43
C PRO A 308 -12.23 2.02 9.30
N ILE A 309 -12.51 0.74 9.10
CA ILE A 309 -11.80 -0.36 9.75
C ILE A 309 -10.57 -0.64 8.90
N ILE A 310 -9.39 -0.40 9.45
CA ILE A 310 -8.12 -0.63 8.75
C ILE A 310 -7.45 -1.85 9.38
N ALA A 311 -7.16 -2.85 8.57
CA ALA A 311 -6.43 -4.03 9.01
C ALA A 311 -4.96 -3.95 8.59
N SER A 312 -4.09 -4.51 9.41
CA SER A 312 -2.75 -4.95 9.02
C SER A 312 -2.73 -6.47 8.93
N GLU A 313 -2.01 -7.02 7.97
CA GLU A 313 -1.93 -8.46 7.73
C GLU A 313 -0.48 -8.89 7.55
N ILE A 314 -0.03 -9.80 8.41
CA ILE A 314 1.33 -10.35 8.39
C ILE A 314 1.29 -11.68 7.64
N CYS A 315 2.03 -11.76 6.54
CA CYS A 315 2.01 -12.94 5.67
C CYS A 315 3.08 -13.97 6.05
N TYR A 316 2.68 -15.22 6.03
CA TYR A 316 3.47 -16.41 6.29
C TYR A 316 3.33 -17.40 5.14
N THR A 317 4.26 -18.36 5.10
CA THR A 317 4.18 -19.57 4.29
C THR A 317 4.25 -20.78 5.21
N ALA A 318 3.63 -21.89 4.83
CA ALA A 318 3.79 -23.16 5.55
C ALA A 318 3.81 -24.32 4.55
N ALA A 319 4.64 -25.32 4.80
CA ALA A 319 4.70 -26.51 3.95
C ALA A 319 3.77 -27.60 4.51
N LEU A 320 2.87 -28.13 3.68
CA LEU A 320 2.04 -29.31 3.98
C LEU A 320 1.98 -30.23 2.77
N ASP A 321 2.00 -31.55 3.00
CA ASP A 321 1.85 -32.54 1.93
C ASP A 321 0.42 -32.49 1.37
N ALA A 322 0.28 -32.24 0.06
CA ALA A 322 -1.03 -32.10 -0.59
C ALA A 322 -1.88 -33.38 -0.57
N ARG A 323 -1.32 -34.53 -0.18
CA ARG A 323 -2.04 -35.80 0.01
C ARG A 323 -2.74 -35.89 1.35
N LEU A 324 -2.44 -35.00 2.30
CA LEU A 324 -3.10 -34.97 3.60
C LEU A 324 -4.55 -34.48 3.44
N PRO A 325 -5.52 -35.16 4.09
CA PRO A 325 -6.89 -34.67 4.10
C PRO A 325 -6.97 -33.38 4.92
N ILE A 326 -7.51 -32.32 4.32
CA ILE A 326 -7.72 -31.04 5.02
C ILE A 326 -9.02 -31.13 5.81
N ARG A 327 -8.95 -30.84 7.11
CA ARG A 327 -10.11 -30.71 7.99
C ARG A 327 -10.41 -29.24 8.18
N LEU A 328 -11.38 -28.74 7.43
CA LEU A 328 -11.81 -27.34 7.46
C LEU A 328 -12.56 -27.00 8.74
N ASP A 329 -12.49 -25.73 9.13
CA ASP A 329 -13.51 -25.14 9.99
C ASP A 329 -14.84 -25.09 9.23
N ALA A 330 -15.75 -25.99 9.63
CA ALA A 330 -17.04 -26.16 9.01
C ALA A 330 -17.99 -24.98 9.25
N ASP A 331 -17.68 -23.99 10.09
CA ASP A 331 -18.46 -22.76 10.25
C ASP A 331 -18.05 -21.68 9.25
N GLU A 332 -16.80 -21.72 8.79
CA GLU A 332 -16.15 -20.71 7.95
C GLU A 332 -16.12 -21.10 6.47
N HIS A 333 -15.87 -22.38 6.20
CA HIS A 333 -15.49 -22.94 4.91
C HIS A 333 -16.33 -24.17 4.54
N ASP A 334 -16.50 -24.44 3.24
CA ASP A 334 -17.25 -25.60 2.72
C ASP A 334 -16.49 -26.41 1.67
N ASP A 335 -15.38 -25.91 1.14
CA ASP A 335 -14.53 -26.62 0.19
C ASP A 335 -13.06 -26.19 0.29
N TYR A 336 -12.15 -27.01 -0.25
CA TYR A 336 -10.73 -26.69 -0.37
C TYR A 336 -10.13 -27.30 -1.63
N GLY A 337 -9.00 -26.75 -2.06
CA GLY A 337 -8.31 -27.28 -3.23
C GLY A 337 -6.83 -26.91 -3.27
N TRP A 338 -6.06 -27.80 -3.89
CA TRP A 338 -4.64 -27.60 -4.19
C TRP A 338 -4.51 -27.17 -5.65
N PHE A 339 -4.00 -25.97 -5.85
CA PHE A 339 -3.95 -25.33 -7.17
C PHE A 339 -2.52 -24.99 -7.53
N THR A 340 -2.18 -25.05 -8.81
CA THR A 340 -0.95 -24.42 -9.30
C THR A 340 -0.96 -22.92 -9.02
N LEU A 341 0.20 -22.26 -9.05
CA LEU A 341 0.28 -20.82 -8.80
C LEU A 341 -0.60 -20.01 -9.77
N ASP A 342 -0.66 -20.39 -11.04
CA ASP A 342 -1.49 -19.70 -12.03
C ASP A 342 -2.99 -19.92 -11.75
N GLU A 343 -3.42 -21.15 -11.46
CA GLU A 343 -4.81 -21.45 -11.12
C GLU A 343 -5.27 -20.78 -9.82
N ALA A 344 -4.37 -20.69 -8.84
CA ALA A 344 -4.61 -20.00 -7.59
C ALA A 344 -4.76 -18.49 -7.82
N TYR A 345 -3.89 -17.90 -8.64
CA TYR A 345 -3.95 -16.48 -9.00
C TYR A 345 -5.30 -16.09 -9.62
N GLU A 346 -5.82 -16.94 -10.52
CA GLU A 346 -7.14 -16.74 -11.15
C GLU A 346 -8.31 -16.87 -10.16
N ARG A 347 -8.22 -17.77 -9.18
CA ARG A 347 -9.27 -18.03 -8.18
C ARG A 347 -9.33 -16.99 -7.06
N ILE A 348 -8.16 -16.52 -6.64
CA ILE A 348 -8.06 -15.53 -5.58
C ILE A 348 -8.81 -14.27 -6.00
N ARG A 349 -9.73 -13.84 -5.14
CA ARG A 349 -10.57 -12.67 -5.37
C ARG A 349 -9.82 -11.36 -5.16
N TRP A 350 -9.02 -11.28 -4.10
CA TRP A 350 -8.44 -10.02 -3.62
C TRP A 350 -7.04 -9.79 -4.19
N THR A 351 -6.73 -8.53 -4.50
CA THR A 351 -5.43 -8.15 -5.06
C THR A 351 -4.29 -8.29 -4.04
N ASP A 352 -4.57 -8.11 -2.75
CA ASP A 352 -3.58 -8.29 -1.68
C ASP A 352 -3.15 -9.75 -1.55
N ASP A 353 -4.08 -10.69 -1.66
CA ASP A 353 -3.80 -12.14 -1.67
C ASP A 353 -2.94 -12.55 -2.87
N ARG A 354 -3.20 -11.94 -4.05
CA ARG A 354 -2.38 -12.16 -5.24
C ARG A 354 -0.96 -11.62 -5.05
N GLU A 355 -0.79 -10.49 -4.36
CA GLU A 355 0.54 -9.96 -4.03
C GLU A 355 1.32 -10.93 -3.13
N ALA A 356 0.65 -11.54 -2.14
CA ALA A 356 1.28 -12.57 -1.31
C ALA A 356 1.72 -13.78 -2.16
N LEU A 357 0.86 -14.25 -3.08
CA LEU A 357 1.19 -15.36 -3.96
C LEU A 357 2.39 -15.06 -4.89
N GLU A 358 2.41 -13.88 -5.50
CA GLU A 358 3.54 -13.42 -6.33
C GLU A 358 4.83 -13.26 -5.50
N ARG A 359 4.72 -12.75 -4.27
CA ARG A 359 5.87 -12.65 -3.33
C ARG A 359 6.43 -14.03 -3.02
N PHE A 360 5.56 -15.00 -2.74
CA PHE A 360 5.96 -16.40 -2.52
C PHE A 360 6.66 -16.98 -3.75
N GLN A 361 6.10 -16.82 -4.95
CA GLN A 361 6.71 -17.28 -6.19
C GLN A 361 8.11 -16.69 -6.42
N ARG A 362 8.28 -15.38 -6.17
CA ARG A 362 9.60 -14.72 -6.29
C ARG A 362 10.64 -15.28 -5.33
N LEU A 363 10.26 -15.59 -4.09
CA LEU A 363 11.15 -16.17 -3.08
C LEU A 363 11.45 -17.64 -3.34
N ALA A 364 10.51 -18.39 -3.91
CA ALA A 364 10.73 -19.78 -4.30
C ALA A 364 11.68 -19.93 -5.51
N ASN A 365 11.77 -18.89 -6.36
CA ASN A 365 12.62 -18.85 -7.56
C ASN A 365 13.99 -18.18 -7.32
N ALA A 366 14.23 -17.58 -6.15
CA ALA A 366 15.47 -16.91 -5.76
C ALA A 366 16.39 -17.88 -5.02
#